data_AF-A0A8C3AVY7-F1
#
_entry.id   AF-A0A8C3AVY7-F1
#
_cell.length_a   1.000
_cell.length_b   1.000
_cell.length_c   1.000
_cell.angle_alpha   90.00
_cell.angle_beta   90.00
_cell.angle_gamma   90.00
#
_symmetry.space_group_name_H-M   'P 1'
#
loop_
_entity.id
_entity.type
_entity.pdbx_description
1 polymer ?
#
loop_
_entity_poly.entity_id
_entity_poly.type
_entity_poly.pdbx_seq_one_letter_code
_entity_poly.pdbx_strand_id
1 'polypeptide(L)'
;LGQPIYSTRAHVFQIDPNTKKNWLPTSKHAVTVSYFYDSTRNVYRIISLDGTKAIINSTISPNMTFTKTSQKFGQWADSRANTVYGLGFSTEHHLAKFAEKFAEYKEAARLAKEKSQEKMDMATSPSQVRSVHTILTSCMVCIMNIWSTGQPNNESPGGELSMNLSVFCSPAMTKHWEAELEALKGNNAKLTAALLESTANVKQWKQQLAAYQEEAERLHKRVTELECQSIQTPVIKSQKTELNQTIEELENTLRDKEEEMEKFKEELENMNDLMEQKDTLTQKLEETELRSRVLEEQLVGAEQRLEENQEEQENFRKSLRTLLEMLDGKIFELTELRDTLARLIEEAS
;
A
#
# COMPACT_ATOMS: atom_id res chain seq x y z
N LEU A 1 14.58 0.26 18.99
CA LEU A 1 13.96 -0.44 17.83
C LEU A 1 13.43 -1.77 18.37
N GLY A 2 12.17 -2.09 18.11
CA GLY A 2 11.58 -3.36 18.55
C GLY A 2 12.13 -4.55 17.75
N GLN A 3 11.57 -5.74 18.00
CA GLN A 3 11.83 -6.92 17.14
C GLN A 3 11.34 -6.66 15.71
N PRO A 4 11.99 -7.25 14.68
CA PRO A 4 11.54 -7.12 13.30
C PRO A 4 10.17 -7.79 13.13
N ILE A 5 9.26 -7.12 12.43
CA ILE A 5 7.90 -7.62 12.15
C ILE A 5 7.94 -8.64 11.02
N TYR A 6 8.80 -8.40 10.03
CA TYR A 6 9.04 -9.30 8.91
C TYR A 6 10.51 -9.20 8.51
N SER A 7 11.12 -10.32 8.15
CA SER A 7 12.51 -10.39 7.69
C SER A 7 12.62 -11.29 6.48
N THR A 8 13.48 -10.90 5.53
CA THR A 8 13.80 -11.69 4.34
C THR A 8 15.28 -11.50 3.96
N ARG A 9 15.78 -12.28 3.01
CA ARG A 9 17.17 -12.23 2.53
C ARG A 9 17.21 -11.74 1.09
N ALA A 10 18.03 -10.72 0.82
CA ALA A 10 18.18 -10.14 -0.52
C ALA A 10 19.56 -9.51 -0.71
N HIS A 11 20.01 -9.41 -1.96
CA HIS A 11 21.14 -8.54 -2.34
C HIS A 11 20.65 -7.10 -2.45
N VAL A 12 21.36 -6.17 -1.83
CA VAL A 12 20.96 -4.76 -1.78
C VAL A 12 21.73 -3.96 -2.81
N PHE A 13 21.00 -3.13 -3.55
CA PHE A 13 21.54 -2.20 -4.54
C PHE A 13 21.03 -0.79 -4.25
N GLN A 14 21.79 0.21 -4.67
CA GLN A 14 21.37 1.61 -4.68
C GLN A 14 21.68 2.23 -6.03
N ILE A 15 20.86 3.17 -6.47
CA ILE A 15 21.17 3.92 -7.68
C ILE A 15 22.35 4.87 -7.41
N ASP A 16 23.27 4.96 -8.35
CA ASP A 16 24.38 5.90 -8.26
C ASP A 16 23.83 7.34 -8.17
N PRO A 17 24.16 8.10 -7.10
CA PRO A 17 23.66 9.46 -6.91
C PRO A 17 24.12 10.43 -8.00
N ASN A 18 25.26 10.16 -8.66
CA ASN A 18 25.81 11.03 -9.70
C ASN A 18 25.14 10.78 -11.06
N THR A 19 25.02 9.51 -11.46
CA THR A 19 24.52 9.15 -12.80
C THR A 19 23.01 8.92 -12.85
N LYS A 20 22.37 8.61 -11.71
CA LYS A 20 20.94 8.26 -11.57
C LYS A 20 20.44 7.20 -12.56
N LYS A 21 21.34 6.38 -13.11
CA LYS A 21 21.03 5.37 -14.14
C LYS A 21 21.60 4.01 -13.81
N ASN A 22 22.71 3.96 -13.07
CA ASN A 22 23.43 2.72 -12.79
C ASN A 22 23.10 2.20 -11.38
N TRP A 23 22.92 0.88 -11.27
CA TRP A 23 22.78 0.19 -9.99
C TRP A 23 24.15 -0.17 -9.42
N LEU A 24 24.41 0.27 -8.18
CA LEU A 24 25.62 -0.05 -7.43
C LEU A 24 25.29 -1.10 -6.35
N PRO A 25 26.02 -2.22 -6.29
CA PRO A 25 25.84 -3.20 -5.22
C PRO A 25 26.26 -2.59 -3.88
N THR A 26 25.32 -2.58 -2.93
CA THR A 26 25.56 -2.08 -1.57
C THR A 26 26.01 -3.20 -0.63
N SER A 27 25.62 -4.45 -0.91
CA SER A 27 26.09 -5.65 -0.20
C SER A 27 26.76 -6.64 -1.15
N LYS A 28 27.86 -7.27 -0.70
CA LYS A 28 28.56 -8.31 -1.50
C LYS A 28 27.81 -9.65 -1.54
N HIS A 29 27.05 -9.93 -0.49
CA HIS A 29 26.23 -11.13 -0.36
C HIS A 29 24.78 -10.74 -0.05
N ALA A 30 23.88 -11.72 -0.09
CA ALA A 30 22.55 -11.53 0.43
C ALA A 30 22.64 -11.15 1.92
N VAL A 31 21.92 -10.11 2.30
CA VAL A 31 21.83 -9.60 3.68
C VAL A 31 20.39 -9.70 4.16
N THR A 32 20.20 -9.63 5.47
CA THR A 32 18.85 -9.62 6.05
C THR A 32 18.24 -8.23 5.89
N VAL A 33 17.05 -8.17 5.31
CA VAL A 33 16.26 -6.95 5.12
C VAL A 33 14.97 -7.14 5.91
N SER A 34 14.70 -6.22 6.84
CA SER A 34 13.61 -6.38 7.80
C SER A 34 12.76 -5.13 7.92
N TYR A 35 11.47 -5.32 8.15
CA TYR A 35 10.54 -4.27 8.55
C TYR A 35 10.50 -4.14 10.05
N PHE A 36 10.58 -2.90 10.54
CA PHE A 36 10.50 -2.56 11.94
C PHE A 36 9.40 -1.52 12.15
N TYR A 37 8.68 -1.63 13.26
CA TYR A 37 7.84 -0.56 13.75
C TYR A 37 8.56 0.16 14.90
N ASP A 38 8.71 1.46 14.74
CA ASP A 38 9.29 2.33 15.75
C ASP A 38 8.16 3.01 16.52
N SER A 39 7.80 2.45 17.68
CA SER A 39 6.73 2.95 18.54
C SER A 39 6.97 4.37 19.05
N THR A 40 8.24 4.79 19.19
CA THR A 40 8.58 6.12 19.70
C THR A 40 8.23 7.23 18.71
N ARG A 41 8.38 6.93 17.41
CA ARG A 41 8.09 7.86 16.31
C ARG A 41 6.82 7.51 15.57
N ASN A 42 6.16 6.42 15.94
CA ASN A 42 4.98 5.87 15.30
C ASN A 42 5.16 5.72 13.76
N VAL A 43 6.29 5.14 13.35
CA VAL A 43 6.63 4.94 11.93
C VAL A 43 7.11 3.53 11.64
N TYR A 44 6.85 3.07 10.41
CA TYR A 44 7.40 1.83 9.89
C TYR A 44 8.70 2.10 9.11
N ARG A 45 9.69 1.22 9.25
CA ARG A 45 11.01 1.37 8.65
C ARG A 45 11.51 0.06 8.05
N ILE A 46 12.18 0.15 6.92
CA ILE A 46 12.95 -0.94 6.33
C ILE A 46 14.40 -0.75 6.76
N ILE A 47 14.95 -1.76 7.42
CA ILE A 47 16.33 -1.73 7.92
C ILE A 47 17.07 -2.97 7.42
N SER A 48 18.28 -2.74 6.92
CA SER A 48 19.22 -3.81 6.59
C SER A 48 20.62 -3.41 7.02
N LEU A 49 21.34 -4.37 7.59
CA LEU A 49 22.70 -4.21 8.09
C LEU A 49 23.64 -5.11 7.28
N ASP A 50 24.79 -4.57 6.90
CA ASP A 50 25.94 -5.34 6.41
C ASP A 50 27.05 -5.25 7.47
N GLY A 51 27.25 -6.34 8.23
CA GLY A 51 28.02 -6.32 9.47
C GLY A 51 27.42 -5.36 10.49
N THR A 52 28.19 -4.35 10.90
CA THR A 52 27.75 -3.30 11.85
C THR A 52 27.21 -2.05 11.17
N LYS A 53 27.27 -1.98 9.84
CA LYS A 53 26.88 -0.78 9.08
C LYS A 53 25.44 -0.91 8.58
N ALA A 54 24.62 0.10 8.85
CA ALA A 54 23.29 0.19 8.23
C ALA A 54 23.43 0.58 6.75
N ILE A 55 22.96 -0.30 5.88
CA ILE A 55 22.99 -0.12 4.42
C ILE A 55 21.61 0.21 3.85
N ILE A 56 20.54 -0.12 4.58
CA ILE A 56 19.19 0.40 4.35
C ILE A 56 18.67 0.94 5.68
N ASN A 57 18.16 2.16 5.63
CA ASN A 57 17.47 2.79 6.74
C ASN A 57 16.36 3.69 6.18
N SER A 58 15.34 3.06 5.61
CA SER A 58 14.27 3.74 4.88
C SER A 58 13.03 3.83 5.75
N THR A 59 12.42 5.02 5.86
CA THR A 59 11.16 5.21 6.58
C THR A 59 10.01 5.17 5.60
N ILE A 60 9.05 4.25 5.80
CA ILE A 60 7.94 4.04 4.87
C ILE A 60 6.96 5.19 5.00
N SER A 61 6.70 5.89 3.89
CA SER A 61 5.70 6.93 3.79
C SER A 61 4.55 6.53 2.85
N PRO A 62 3.34 7.09 3.04
CA PRO A 62 2.17 6.72 2.22
C PRO A 62 2.32 6.99 0.72
N ASN A 63 3.22 7.89 0.33
CA ASN A 63 3.51 8.21 -1.07
C ASN A 63 4.61 7.33 -1.69
N MET A 64 5.24 6.42 -0.92
CA MET A 64 6.21 5.48 -1.48
C MET A 64 5.51 4.37 -2.26
N THR A 65 6.23 3.81 -3.23
CA THR A 65 5.77 2.69 -4.04
C THR A 65 6.95 1.74 -4.27
N PHE A 66 6.69 0.45 -4.08
CA PHE A 66 7.63 -0.61 -4.44
C PHE A 66 7.27 -1.14 -5.82
N THR A 67 8.18 -1.00 -6.77
CA THR A 67 7.99 -1.40 -8.17
C THR A 67 8.81 -2.65 -8.46
N LYS A 68 8.16 -3.71 -8.93
CA LYS A 68 8.83 -4.91 -9.44
C LYS A 68 9.33 -4.61 -10.86
N THR A 69 10.63 -4.69 -11.11
CA THR A 69 11.22 -4.42 -12.43
C THR A 69 11.78 -5.66 -13.11
N SER A 70 11.83 -6.79 -12.41
CA SER A 70 12.13 -8.12 -12.96
C SER A 70 11.51 -9.22 -12.09
N GLN A 71 11.63 -10.48 -12.51
CA GLN A 71 11.07 -11.65 -11.80
C GLN A 71 11.60 -11.80 -10.37
N LYS A 72 12.84 -11.36 -10.12
CA LYS A 72 13.51 -11.47 -8.81
C LYS A 72 14.05 -10.15 -8.29
N PHE A 73 13.67 -9.02 -8.90
CA PHE A 73 14.18 -7.71 -8.54
C PHE A 73 13.06 -6.67 -8.42
N GLY A 74 13.13 -5.86 -7.36
CA GLY A 74 12.24 -4.73 -7.16
C GLY A 74 12.94 -3.56 -6.48
N GLN A 75 12.32 -2.39 -6.57
CA GLN A 75 12.91 -1.13 -6.14
C GLN A 75 11.90 -0.18 -5.53
N TRP A 76 12.37 0.76 -4.70
CA TRP A 76 11.59 1.90 -4.25
C TRP A 76 12.46 3.15 -4.12
N ALA A 77 11.87 4.31 -4.34
CA ALA A 77 12.51 5.59 -4.11
C ALA A 77 12.26 6.06 -2.67
N ASP A 78 13.32 6.48 -1.99
CA ASP A 78 13.24 7.14 -0.68
C ASP A 78 13.65 8.61 -0.83
N SER A 79 12.67 9.50 -0.81
CA SER A 79 12.90 10.94 -0.95
C SER A 79 13.64 11.52 0.25
N ARG A 80 13.49 10.94 1.46
CA ARG A 80 14.17 11.41 2.67
C ARG A 80 15.64 11.05 2.64
N ALA A 81 15.97 9.86 2.16
CA ALA A 81 17.35 9.43 1.98
C ALA A 81 17.97 9.89 0.64
N ASN A 82 17.17 10.53 -0.23
CA ASN A 82 17.54 10.96 -1.59
C ASN A 82 18.24 9.85 -2.40
N THR A 83 17.72 8.63 -2.31
CA THR A 83 18.28 7.47 -3.00
C THR A 83 17.16 6.52 -3.44
N VAL A 84 17.47 5.64 -4.39
CA VAL A 84 16.58 4.57 -4.83
C VAL A 84 17.23 3.25 -4.41
N TYR A 85 16.52 2.49 -3.59
CA TYR A 85 16.95 1.17 -3.15
C TYR A 85 16.41 0.10 -4.09
N GLY A 86 17.23 -0.92 -4.35
CA GLY A 86 16.89 -2.10 -5.14
C GLY A 86 17.20 -3.36 -4.35
N LEU A 87 16.36 -4.37 -4.47
CA LEU A 87 16.52 -5.67 -3.81
C LEU A 87 16.43 -6.79 -4.84
N GLY A 88 17.48 -7.61 -4.88
CA GLY A 88 17.53 -8.86 -5.63
C GLY A 88 17.29 -10.07 -4.73
N PHE A 89 16.19 -10.79 -4.95
CA PHE A 89 15.77 -11.95 -4.17
C PHE A 89 16.24 -13.28 -4.80
N SER A 90 16.31 -14.35 -4.01
CA SER A 90 16.65 -15.70 -4.51
C SER A 90 15.52 -16.33 -5.33
N THR A 91 14.26 -16.05 -4.97
CA THR A 91 13.05 -16.59 -5.61
C THR A 91 12.04 -15.48 -5.89
N GLU A 92 11.19 -15.70 -6.91
CA GLU A 92 10.07 -14.80 -7.22
C GLU A 92 9.09 -14.69 -6.05
N HIS A 93 8.88 -15.79 -5.33
CA HIS A 93 8.01 -15.83 -4.15
C HIS A 93 8.45 -14.84 -3.07
N HIS A 94 9.76 -14.74 -2.79
CA HIS A 94 10.26 -13.76 -1.82
C HIS A 94 10.09 -12.30 -2.27
N LEU A 95 10.23 -12.03 -3.58
CA LEU A 95 9.94 -10.71 -4.14
C LEU A 95 8.45 -10.35 -3.99
N ALA A 96 7.57 -11.29 -4.37
CA ALA A 96 6.13 -11.11 -4.26
C ALA A 96 5.73 -10.84 -2.80
N LYS A 97 6.22 -11.66 -1.87
CA LYS A 97 5.94 -11.50 -0.44
C LYS A 97 6.44 -10.20 0.14
N PHE A 98 7.64 -9.76 -0.27
CA PHE A 98 8.18 -8.47 0.15
C PHE A 98 7.34 -7.30 -0.36
N ALA A 99 6.85 -7.37 -1.60
CA ALA A 99 5.98 -6.35 -2.19
C ALA A 99 4.62 -6.26 -1.49
N GLU A 100 4.00 -7.41 -1.15
CA GLU A 100 2.78 -7.46 -0.33
C GLU A 100 2.99 -6.77 1.02
N LYS A 101 4.07 -7.13 1.72
CA LYS A 101 4.41 -6.52 3.01
C LYS A 101 4.69 -5.02 2.89
N PHE A 102 5.28 -4.58 1.78
CA PHE A 102 5.48 -3.15 1.53
C PHE A 102 4.13 -2.41 1.45
N ALA A 103 3.15 -2.97 0.73
CA ALA A 103 1.81 -2.38 0.62
C ALA A 103 1.08 -2.38 1.97
N GLU A 104 1.13 -3.48 2.72
CA GLU A 104 0.55 -3.61 4.06
C GLU A 104 1.11 -2.53 5.02
N TYR A 105 2.44 -2.40 5.11
CA TYR A 105 3.06 -1.44 6.02
C TYR A 105 2.97 0.01 5.52
N LYS A 106 2.76 0.23 4.22
CA LYS A 106 2.42 1.54 3.68
C LYS A 106 1.05 2.00 4.16
N GLU A 107 0.03 1.14 4.12
CA GLU A 107 -1.29 1.47 4.65
C GLU A 107 -1.28 1.62 6.17
N ALA A 108 -0.54 0.75 6.88
CA ALA A 108 -0.34 0.90 8.32
C ALA A 108 0.37 2.23 8.67
N ALA A 109 1.33 2.68 7.87
CA ALA A 109 1.98 3.98 8.03
C ALA A 109 1.01 5.15 7.77
N ARG A 110 0.06 5.01 6.84
CA ARG A 110 -1.01 6.01 6.61
C ARG A 110 -1.89 6.15 7.86
N LEU A 111 -2.38 5.03 8.40
CA LEU A 111 -3.20 4.98 9.61
C LEU A 111 -2.45 5.50 10.84
N ALA A 112 -1.17 5.14 10.99
CA ALA A 112 -0.34 5.64 12.08
C ALA A 112 -0.19 7.17 12.05
N LYS A 113 -0.04 7.74 10.84
CA LYS A 113 0.06 9.20 10.65
C LYS A 113 -1.28 9.90 10.91
N GLU A 114 -2.39 9.34 10.43
CA GLU A 114 -3.75 9.83 10.69
C GLU A 114 -4.08 9.84 12.18
N LYS A 115 -3.81 8.74 12.90
CA LYS A 115 -3.98 8.64 14.36
C LYS A 115 -3.12 9.65 15.14
N SER A 116 -1.94 9.97 14.63
CA SER A 116 -1.05 10.96 15.26
C SER A 116 -1.51 12.39 14.99
N GLN A 117 -2.12 12.63 13.82
CA GLN A 117 -2.72 13.90 13.42
C GLN A 117 -4.02 14.17 14.18
N GLU A 118 -4.93 13.18 14.28
CA GLU A 118 -6.16 13.30 15.09
C GLU A 118 -5.85 13.55 16.57
N LYS A 119 -4.81 12.90 17.12
CA LYS A 119 -4.39 13.14 18.51
C LYS A 119 -3.86 14.56 18.74
N MET A 120 -3.38 15.22 17.69
CA MET A 120 -2.95 16.62 17.71
C MET A 120 -4.15 17.56 17.52
N ASP A 121 -5.08 17.23 16.64
CA ASP A 121 -6.27 18.04 16.35
C ASP A 121 -7.29 17.99 17.52
N MET A 122 -7.38 16.88 18.25
CA MET A 122 -8.21 16.75 19.47
C MET A 122 -7.62 17.47 20.69
N ALA A 123 -6.34 17.88 20.64
CA ALA A 123 -5.71 18.74 21.66
C ALA A 123 -5.92 20.24 21.41
N THR A 124 -6.53 20.61 20.27
CA THR A 124 -6.93 21.98 19.94
C THR A 124 -8.45 22.05 19.75
N SER A 125 -9.18 22.02 20.87
CA SER A 125 -10.56 22.53 20.87
C SER A 125 -10.54 24.07 20.84
N PRO A 126 -11.30 24.72 19.92
CA PRO A 126 -11.29 26.16 19.76
C PRO A 126 -12.21 26.80 20.80
N SER A 127 -11.60 27.48 21.78
CA SER A 127 -12.30 28.52 22.53
C SER A 127 -11.97 29.87 21.90
N GLN A 128 -13.01 30.68 21.71
CA GLN A 128 -13.02 32.09 21.30
C GLN A 128 -13.10 32.39 19.80
N VAL A 129 -14.36 32.54 19.39
CA VAL A 129 -14.83 33.62 18.52
C VAL A 129 -14.08 34.92 18.84
N ARG A 130 -13.21 35.38 17.93
CA ARG A 130 -12.85 36.80 17.82
C ARG A 130 -12.79 37.19 16.36
N SER A 131 -13.82 37.94 15.99
CA SER A 131 -13.83 38.84 14.85
C SER A 131 -12.61 39.76 14.93
N VAL A 132 -11.78 39.77 13.88
CA VAL A 132 -10.75 40.79 13.70
C VAL A 132 -11.03 41.47 12.38
N HIS A 133 -11.52 42.71 12.49
CA HIS A 133 -11.49 43.71 11.44
C HIS A 133 -10.03 43.93 11.03
N THR A 134 -9.70 43.62 9.77
CA THR A 134 -8.47 44.13 9.16
C THR A 134 -8.80 45.49 8.53
N ILE A 135 -8.46 46.54 9.28
CA ILE A 135 -8.23 47.88 8.76
C ILE A 135 -7.00 47.79 7.84
N LEU A 136 -7.16 48.07 6.55
CA LEU A 136 -6.04 48.37 5.67
C LEU A 136 -6.15 49.83 5.24
N THR A 137 -5.47 50.65 6.04
CA THR A 137 -5.05 52.01 5.72
C THR A 137 -4.08 51.98 4.54
N SER A 138 -4.38 52.68 3.45
CA SER A 138 -3.36 53.19 2.54
C SER A 138 -3.84 54.44 1.79
N CYS A 139 -3.29 55.57 2.25
CA CYS A 139 -2.93 56.77 1.51
C CYS A 139 -4.03 57.67 0.91
N MET A 140 -4.61 58.52 1.76
CA MET A 140 -4.80 59.94 1.41
C MET A 140 -3.66 60.76 2.01
N VAL A 141 -2.86 61.42 1.17
CA VAL A 141 -2.22 62.72 1.51
C VAL A 141 -2.15 63.56 0.24
N CYS A 142 -2.76 64.73 0.33
CA CYS A 142 -2.75 65.82 -0.62
C CYS A 142 -1.34 66.41 -0.80
N ILE A 143 -1.00 66.85 -2.01
CA ILE A 143 -0.14 68.03 -2.19
C ILE A 143 -0.83 68.98 -3.16
N MET A 144 -1.38 70.04 -2.58
CA MET A 144 -1.79 71.27 -3.25
C MET A 144 -0.57 72.22 -3.24
N ASN A 145 -0.50 73.04 -4.28
CA ASN A 145 0.38 74.21 -4.50
C ASN A 145 1.87 73.95 -4.82
N ILE A 146 2.27 74.44 -6.01
CA ILE A 146 3.21 75.57 -6.12
C ILE A 146 2.90 76.34 -7.41
N TRP A 147 2.43 77.56 -7.20
CA TRP A 147 2.51 78.69 -8.10
C TRP A 147 3.99 79.05 -8.28
N SER A 148 4.50 79.04 -9.50
CA SER A 148 5.76 79.72 -9.85
C SER A 148 5.76 80.06 -11.33
N THR A 149 5.35 81.31 -11.58
CA THR A 149 6.06 82.30 -12.41
C THR A 149 7.16 81.78 -13.34
N GLY A 150 6.95 81.97 -14.64
CA GLY A 150 7.96 81.79 -15.68
C GLY A 150 7.49 82.32 -17.03
N GLN A 151 7.45 83.64 -17.19
CA GLN A 151 7.57 84.30 -18.51
C GLN A 151 9.01 84.08 -19.03
N PRO A 152 9.23 84.02 -20.36
CA PRO A 152 9.58 85.28 -21.03
C PRO A 152 9.11 85.43 -22.49
N ASN A 153 9.20 86.69 -22.92
CA ASN A 153 9.48 87.20 -24.26
C ASN A 153 8.34 87.57 -25.23
N ASN A 154 8.25 88.91 -25.41
CA ASN A 154 8.31 89.64 -26.68
C ASN A 154 7.12 89.56 -27.65
N GLU A 155 6.32 90.63 -27.69
CA GLU A 155 6.42 91.69 -28.70
C GLU A 155 5.18 92.60 -28.65
N SER A 156 5.41 93.91 -28.47
CA SER A 156 4.46 94.97 -28.85
C SER A 156 4.87 95.52 -30.22
N PRO A 157 3.92 96.05 -30.99
CA PRO A 157 3.86 97.51 -31.13
C PRO A 157 2.42 98.01 -30.88
N GLY A 158 2.19 99.11 -30.18
CA GLY A 158 2.60 100.44 -30.61
C GLY A 158 1.52 101.02 -31.53
N GLY A 159 0.58 101.79 -30.98
CA GLY A 159 -0.52 102.40 -31.71
C GLY A 159 -1.48 103.18 -30.83
N GLU A 160 -1.02 104.30 -30.27
CA GLU A 160 -1.89 105.38 -29.78
C GLU A 160 -2.74 105.91 -30.94
N LEU A 161 -4.06 105.93 -30.80
CA LEU A 161 -4.92 106.91 -31.46
C LEU A 161 -6.03 107.33 -30.50
N SER A 162 -5.74 108.40 -29.76
CA SER A 162 -6.74 109.25 -29.12
C SER A 162 -7.62 109.89 -30.20
N MET A 163 -8.91 109.53 -30.24
CA MET A 163 -9.94 110.39 -30.83
C MET A 163 -11.20 110.36 -29.97
N ASN A 164 -11.34 111.41 -29.16
CA ASN A 164 -12.60 111.83 -28.56
C ASN A 164 -13.58 112.19 -29.68
N LEU A 165 -14.70 111.47 -29.79
CA LEU A 165 -15.88 111.95 -30.48
C LEU A 165 -17.12 111.66 -29.64
N SER A 166 -17.45 112.62 -28.79
CA SER A 166 -18.72 112.67 -28.06
C SER A 166 -19.78 113.37 -28.92
N VAL A 167 -20.65 112.64 -29.61
CA VAL A 167 -21.92 113.18 -30.13
C VAL A 167 -23.01 112.08 -30.18
N PHE A 168 -24.03 112.25 -29.32
CA PHE A 168 -25.39 111.67 -29.35
C PHE A 168 -25.61 110.14 -29.35
N CYS A 169 -25.96 109.59 -28.19
CA CYS A 169 -26.79 108.38 -28.08
C CYS A 169 -27.87 108.61 -27.02
N SER A 170 -29.15 108.40 -27.36
CA SER A 170 -30.24 108.49 -26.38
C SER A 170 -30.07 107.41 -25.30
N PRO A 171 -30.34 107.70 -24.01
CA PRO A 171 -30.21 106.74 -22.90
C PRO A 171 -31.02 105.44 -23.08
N ALA A 172 -32.08 105.47 -23.89
CA ALA A 172 -32.90 104.31 -24.22
C ALA A 172 -32.16 103.32 -25.16
N MET A 173 -31.29 103.80 -26.03
CA MET A 173 -30.55 102.96 -26.99
C MET A 173 -29.41 102.23 -26.30
N THR A 174 -28.72 102.89 -25.36
CA THR A 174 -27.68 102.26 -24.53
C THR A 174 -28.24 101.12 -23.69
N LYS A 175 -29.41 101.32 -23.03
CA LYS A 175 -30.08 100.26 -22.26
C LYS A 175 -30.54 99.07 -23.12
N HIS A 176 -30.95 99.32 -24.37
CA HIS A 176 -31.29 98.26 -25.32
C HIS A 176 -30.07 97.40 -25.65
N TRP A 177 -28.94 98.02 -25.97
CA TRP A 177 -27.69 97.31 -26.24
C TRP A 177 -27.12 96.59 -25.02
N GLU A 178 -27.27 97.15 -23.81
CA GLU A 178 -26.91 96.49 -22.56
C GLU A 178 -27.78 95.24 -22.29
N ALA A 179 -29.09 95.34 -22.49
CA ALA A 179 -30.01 94.20 -22.34
C ALA A 179 -29.73 93.11 -23.39
N GLU A 180 -29.41 93.49 -24.62
CA GLU A 180 -29.08 92.56 -25.70
C GLU A 180 -27.73 91.87 -25.47
N LEU A 181 -26.74 92.60 -24.94
CA LEU A 181 -25.46 92.01 -24.51
C LEU A 181 -25.66 91.00 -23.38
N GLU A 182 -26.51 91.30 -22.39
CA GLU A 182 -26.79 90.39 -21.28
C GLU A 182 -27.59 89.16 -21.75
N ALA A 183 -28.52 89.33 -22.68
CA ALA A 183 -29.20 88.21 -23.34
C ALA A 183 -28.23 87.34 -24.16
N LEU A 184 -27.28 87.95 -24.88
CA LEU A 184 -26.23 87.24 -25.62
C LEU A 184 -25.28 86.49 -24.68
N LYS A 185 -24.89 87.08 -23.55
CA LYS A 185 -24.12 86.39 -22.50
C LYS A 185 -24.90 85.21 -21.92
N GLY A 186 -26.18 85.40 -21.62
CA GLY A 186 -27.07 84.32 -21.16
C GLY A 186 -27.21 83.19 -22.18
N ASN A 187 -27.30 83.52 -23.47
CA ASN A 187 -27.33 82.52 -24.55
C ASN A 187 -25.99 81.80 -24.70
N ASN A 188 -24.87 82.50 -24.59
CA ASN A 188 -23.53 81.90 -24.61
C ASN A 188 -23.33 80.96 -23.40
N ALA A 189 -23.80 81.35 -22.21
CA ALA A 189 -23.77 80.49 -21.03
C ALA A 189 -24.62 79.22 -21.20
N LYS A 190 -25.81 79.32 -21.81
CA LYS A 190 -26.66 78.17 -22.14
C LYS A 190 -26.01 77.24 -23.16
N LEU A 191 -25.39 77.78 -24.22
CA LEU A 191 -24.64 76.99 -25.20
C LEU A 191 -23.45 76.28 -24.55
N THR A 192 -22.72 76.97 -23.66
CA THR A 192 -21.62 76.38 -22.90
C THR A 192 -22.11 75.26 -21.98
N ALA A 193 -23.23 75.45 -21.28
CA ALA A 193 -23.84 74.43 -20.44
C ALA A 193 -24.30 73.20 -21.25
N ALA A 194 -24.98 73.42 -22.38
CA ALA A 194 -25.41 72.36 -23.27
C ALA A 194 -24.23 71.59 -23.90
N LEU A 195 -23.12 72.28 -24.18
CA LEU A 195 -21.89 71.64 -24.66
C LEU A 195 -21.23 70.77 -23.57
N LEU A 196 -21.17 71.27 -22.33
CA LEU A 196 -20.66 70.48 -21.19
C LEU A 196 -21.55 69.27 -20.89
N GLU A 197 -22.87 69.44 -20.96
CA GLU A 197 -23.84 68.36 -20.79
C GLU A 197 -23.74 67.33 -21.93
N SER A 198 -23.63 67.77 -23.18
CA SER A 198 -23.37 66.89 -24.33
C SER A 198 -22.04 66.13 -24.15
N THR A 199 -21.00 66.80 -23.66
CA THR A 199 -19.70 66.18 -23.38
C THR A 199 -19.79 65.15 -22.24
N ALA A 200 -20.58 65.42 -21.20
CA ALA A 200 -20.85 64.49 -20.11
C ALA A 200 -21.66 63.26 -20.60
N ASN A 201 -22.68 63.48 -21.43
CA ASN A 201 -23.48 62.43 -22.04
C ASN A 201 -22.60 61.52 -22.90
N VAL A 202 -21.73 62.08 -23.75
CA VAL A 202 -20.77 61.28 -24.54
C VAL A 202 -19.87 60.42 -23.64
N LYS A 203 -19.42 60.94 -22.49
CA LYS A 203 -18.63 60.14 -21.53
C LYS A 203 -19.45 59.00 -20.91
N GLN A 204 -20.70 59.25 -20.53
CA GLN A 204 -21.60 58.23 -19.99
C GLN A 204 -21.90 57.13 -21.02
N TRP A 205 -22.21 57.50 -22.26
CA TRP A 205 -22.42 56.53 -23.34
C TRP A 205 -21.18 55.69 -23.62
N LYS A 206 -19.99 56.28 -23.59
CA LYS A 206 -18.72 55.55 -23.71
C LYS A 206 -18.53 54.56 -22.56
N GLN A 207 -18.82 54.96 -21.32
CA GLN A 207 -18.72 54.09 -20.16
C GLN A 207 -19.72 52.92 -20.24
N GLN A 208 -20.96 53.19 -20.66
CA GLN A 208 -21.98 52.16 -20.82
C GLN A 208 -21.64 51.19 -21.96
N LEU A 209 -21.10 51.69 -23.07
CA LEU A 209 -20.60 50.83 -24.15
C LEU A 209 -19.45 49.93 -23.67
N ALA A 210 -18.50 50.48 -22.90
CA ALA A 210 -17.41 49.70 -22.33
C ALA A 210 -17.93 48.60 -21.38
N ALA A 211 -18.91 48.91 -20.53
CA ALA A 211 -19.54 47.92 -19.65
C ALA A 211 -20.24 46.79 -20.42
N TYR A 212 -20.94 47.12 -21.51
CA TYR A 212 -21.56 46.09 -22.37
C TYR A 212 -20.53 45.25 -23.12
N GLN A 213 -19.41 45.85 -23.56
CA GLN A 213 -18.31 45.11 -24.18
C GLN A 213 -17.68 44.12 -23.19
N GLU A 214 -17.40 44.56 -21.96
CA GLU A 214 -16.86 43.69 -20.91
C GLU A 214 -17.82 42.53 -20.59
N GLU A 215 -19.12 42.80 -20.48
CA GLU A 215 -20.12 41.77 -20.23
C GLU A 215 -20.24 40.78 -21.41
N ALA A 216 -20.15 41.26 -22.65
CA ALA A 216 -20.13 40.40 -23.83
C ALA A 216 -18.88 39.50 -23.85
N GLU A 217 -17.71 40.04 -23.54
CA GLU A 217 -16.47 39.25 -23.41
C GLU A 217 -16.57 38.20 -22.29
N ARG A 218 -17.17 38.55 -21.15
CA ARG A 218 -17.41 37.64 -20.03
C ARG A 218 -18.34 36.49 -20.43
N LEU A 219 -19.43 36.79 -21.13
CA LEU A 219 -20.36 35.78 -21.63
C LEU A 219 -19.71 34.89 -22.69
N HIS A 220 -18.93 35.44 -23.61
CA HIS A 220 -18.17 34.66 -24.58
C HIS A 220 -17.22 33.68 -23.90
N LYS A 221 -16.43 34.11 -22.90
CA LYS A 221 -15.57 33.22 -22.10
C LYS A 221 -16.40 32.11 -21.46
N ARG A 222 -17.54 32.44 -20.85
CA ARG A 222 -18.39 31.44 -20.21
C ARG A 222 -18.97 30.42 -21.19
N VAL A 223 -19.37 30.85 -22.39
CA VAL A 223 -19.85 29.94 -23.44
C VAL A 223 -18.74 29.00 -23.89
N THR A 224 -17.53 29.51 -24.14
CA THR A 224 -16.40 28.66 -24.53
C THR A 224 -16.03 27.63 -23.46
N GLU A 225 -16.08 28.00 -22.17
CA GLU A 225 -15.86 27.06 -21.07
C GLU A 225 -16.91 25.95 -21.05
N LEU A 226 -18.20 26.29 -21.25
CA LEU A 226 -19.29 25.32 -21.27
C LEU A 226 -19.21 24.40 -22.50
N GLU A 227 -18.82 24.92 -23.65
CA GLU A 227 -18.56 24.12 -24.86
C GLU A 227 -17.41 23.13 -24.63
N CYS A 228 -16.30 23.57 -24.03
CA CYS A 228 -15.20 22.69 -23.66
C CYS A 228 -15.62 21.60 -22.65
N GLN A 229 -16.42 21.95 -21.63
CA GLN A 229 -16.95 20.98 -20.65
C GLN A 229 -17.91 19.98 -21.31
N SER A 230 -18.76 20.45 -22.23
CA SER A 230 -19.68 19.60 -23.00
C SER A 230 -18.92 18.55 -23.83
N ILE A 231 -17.82 18.95 -24.48
CA ILE A 231 -16.98 18.03 -25.28
C ILE A 231 -16.27 16.99 -24.39
N GLN A 232 -15.87 17.36 -23.16
CA GLN A 232 -15.20 16.44 -22.24
C GLN A 232 -16.18 15.45 -21.57
N THR A 233 -17.44 15.83 -21.39
CA THR A 233 -18.46 15.00 -20.73
C THR A 233 -18.64 13.59 -21.35
N PRO A 234 -18.76 13.41 -22.68
CA PRO A 234 -18.87 12.07 -23.28
C PRO A 234 -17.59 11.24 -23.13
N VAL A 235 -16.41 11.87 -23.17
CA VAL A 235 -15.11 11.17 -22.98
C VAL A 235 -15.02 10.62 -21.57
N ILE A 236 -15.36 11.42 -20.56
CA ILE A 236 -15.40 10.99 -19.15
C ILE A 236 -16.42 9.87 -18.96
N LYS A 237 -17.58 9.94 -19.64
CA LYS A 237 -18.58 8.86 -19.61
C LYS A 237 -18.05 7.56 -20.23
N SER A 238 -17.36 7.62 -21.37
CA SER A 238 -16.73 6.44 -21.99
C SER A 238 -15.68 5.81 -21.08
N GLN A 239 -14.78 6.63 -20.52
CA GLN A 239 -13.77 6.17 -19.57
C GLN A 239 -14.43 5.55 -18.33
N LYS A 240 -15.51 6.13 -17.82
CA LYS A 240 -16.27 5.55 -16.70
C LYS A 240 -16.88 4.20 -17.07
N THR A 241 -17.42 4.03 -18.29
CA THR A 241 -17.96 2.73 -18.71
C THR A 241 -16.87 1.68 -18.91
N GLU A 242 -15.71 2.05 -19.45
CA GLU A 242 -14.55 1.17 -19.58
C GLU A 242 -13.99 0.75 -18.22
N LEU A 243 -13.89 1.70 -17.27
CA LEU A 243 -13.50 1.39 -15.90
C LEU A 243 -14.51 0.46 -15.22
N ASN A 244 -15.81 0.67 -15.41
CA ASN A 244 -16.81 -0.24 -14.88
C ASN A 244 -16.72 -1.65 -15.49
N GLN A 245 -16.44 -1.76 -16.79
CA GLN A 245 -16.23 -3.06 -17.45
C GLN A 245 -14.99 -3.77 -16.90
N THR A 246 -13.87 -3.06 -16.74
CA THR A 246 -12.65 -3.65 -16.16
C THR A 246 -12.84 -4.05 -14.70
N ILE A 247 -13.64 -3.30 -13.93
CA ILE A 247 -14.03 -3.70 -12.57
C ILE A 247 -14.84 -5.00 -12.60
N GLU A 248 -15.85 -5.09 -13.47
CA GLU A 248 -16.68 -6.30 -13.60
C GLU A 248 -15.86 -7.53 -14.04
N GLU A 249 -14.93 -7.37 -14.98
CA GLU A 249 -13.99 -8.42 -15.38
C GLU A 249 -13.11 -8.85 -14.20
N LEU A 250 -12.56 -7.90 -13.44
CA LEU A 250 -11.75 -8.21 -12.26
C LEU A 250 -12.57 -8.91 -11.18
N GLU A 251 -13.81 -8.49 -10.93
CA GLU A 251 -14.73 -9.14 -9.99
C GLU A 251 -15.05 -10.58 -10.41
N ASN A 252 -15.26 -10.83 -11.70
CA ASN A 252 -15.49 -12.19 -12.21
C ASN A 252 -14.23 -13.06 -12.07
N THR A 253 -13.06 -12.55 -12.44
CA THR A 253 -11.81 -13.31 -12.25
C THR A 253 -11.51 -13.59 -10.78
N LEU A 254 -11.86 -12.66 -9.88
CA LEU A 254 -11.70 -12.84 -8.44
C LEU A 254 -12.66 -13.94 -7.94
N ARG A 255 -13.91 -13.94 -8.39
CA ARG A 255 -14.89 -14.99 -8.07
C ARG A 255 -14.44 -16.37 -8.56
N ASP A 256 -13.95 -16.48 -9.79
CA ASP A 256 -13.41 -17.74 -10.33
C ASP A 256 -12.23 -18.24 -9.48
N LYS A 257 -11.35 -17.33 -9.03
CA LYS A 257 -10.24 -17.67 -8.14
C LYS A 257 -10.68 -18.06 -6.73
N GLU A 258 -11.74 -17.45 -6.20
CA GLU A 258 -12.34 -17.87 -4.93
C GLU A 258 -12.94 -19.28 -5.02
N GLU A 259 -13.63 -19.60 -6.13
CA GLU A 259 -14.16 -20.94 -6.38
C GLU A 259 -13.05 -21.99 -6.55
N GLU A 260 -11.97 -21.67 -7.26
CA GLU A 260 -10.79 -22.56 -7.36
C GLU A 260 -10.15 -22.78 -5.98
N MET A 261 -10.02 -21.74 -5.16
CA MET A 261 -9.48 -21.87 -3.80
C MET A 261 -10.37 -22.76 -2.92
N GLU A 262 -11.69 -22.66 -3.05
CA GLU A 262 -12.60 -23.51 -2.28
C GLU A 262 -12.49 -24.98 -2.68
N LYS A 263 -12.41 -25.28 -3.99
CA LYS A 263 -12.15 -26.64 -4.49
C LYS A 263 -10.83 -27.20 -3.94
N PHE A 264 -9.75 -26.40 -3.94
CA PHE A 264 -8.48 -26.86 -3.37
C PHE A 264 -8.54 -27.10 -1.85
N LYS A 265 -9.37 -26.35 -1.10
CA LYS A 265 -9.59 -26.63 0.32
C LYS A 265 -10.32 -27.96 0.51
N GLU A 266 -11.39 -28.20 -0.27
CA GLU A 266 -12.11 -29.48 -0.23
C GLU A 266 -11.19 -30.66 -0.60
N GLU A 267 -10.31 -30.49 -1.60
CA GLU A 267 -9.30 -31.49 -1.96
C GLU A 267 -8.29 -31.73 -0.83
N LEU A 268 -7.85 -30.68 -0.13
CA LEU A 268 -6.96 -30.80 1.03
C LEU A 268 -7.62 -31.51 2.21
N GLU A 269 -8.90 -31.22 2.48
CA GLU A 269 -9.68 -31.88 3.54
C GLU A 269 -9.86 -33.37 3.22
N ASN A 270 -10.23 -33.70 1.98
CA ASN A 270 -10.31 -35.09 1.51
C ASN A 270 -8.96 -35.82 1.62
N MET A 271 -7.85 -35.15 1.30
CA MET A 271 -6.51 -35.73 1.44
C MET A 271 -6.15 -35.96 2.92
N ASN A 272 -6.55 -35.05 3.81
CA ASN A 272 -6.33 -35.21 5.25
C ASN A 272 -7.12 -36.40 5.80
N ASP A 273 -8.39 -36.56 5.43
CA ASP A 273 -9.21 -37.70 5.82
C ASP A 273 -8.62 -39.03 5.35
N LEU A 274 -8.14 -39.08 4.10
CA LEU A 274 -7.44 -40.26 3.57
C LEU A 274 -6.14 -40.55 4.32
N MET A 275 -5.41 -39.52 4.74
CA MET A 275 -4.19 -39.67 5.54
C MET A 275 -4.50 -40.24 6.92
N GLU A 276 -5.54 -39.74 7.61
CA GLU A 276 -6.00 -40.26 8.89
C GLU A 276 -6.47 -41.73 8.79
N GLN A 277 -7.18 -42.07 7.71
CA GLN A 277 -7.56 -43.46 7.44
C GLN A 277 -6.33 -44.35 7.21
N LYS A 278 -5.36 -43.88 6.42
CA LYS A 278 -4.11 -44.60 6.15
C LYS A 278 -3.31 -44.81 7.44
N ASP A 279 -3.24 -43.82 8.33
CA ASP A 279 -2.53 -43.95 9.60
C ASP A 279 -3.24 -44.91 10.56
N THR A 280 -4.59 -44.85 10.61
CA THR A 280 -5.40 -45.81 11.38
C THR A 280 -5.21 -47.24 10.87
N LEU A 281 -5.17 -47.46 9.55
CA LEU A 281 -4.93 -48.77 8.96
C LEU A 281 -3.51 -49.26 9.22
N THR A 282 -2.52 -48.36 9.15
CA THR A 282 -1.12 -48.68 9.46
C THR A 282 -0.98 -49.12 10.92
N GLN A 283 -1.62 -48.40 11.86
CA GLN A 283 -1.61 -48.78 13.27
C GLN A 283 -2.26 -50.15 13.52
N LYS A 284 -3.41 -50.43 12.87
CA LYS A 284 -4.06 -51.75 12.96
C LYS A 284 -3.18 -52.85 12.38
N LEU A 285 -2.48 -52.58 11.27
CA LEU A 285 -1.54 -53.52 10.69
C LEU A 285 -0.42 -53.86 11.66
N GLU A 286 0.24 -52.85 12.24
CA GLU A 286 1.30 -53.03 13.24
C GLU A 286 0.83 -53.82 14.47
N GLU A 287 -0.39 -53.55 14.96
CA GLU A 287 -0.99 -54.32 16.06
C GLU A 287 -1.22 -55.79 15.68
N THR A 288 -1.73 -56.05 14.48
CA THR A 288 -1.91 -57.43 13.99
C THR A 288 -0.59 -58.15 13.78
N GLU A 289 0.45 -57.48 13.27
CA GLU A 289 1.79 -58.04 13.10
C GLU A 289 2.45 -58.35 14.44
N LEU A 290 2.27 -57.49 15.46
CA LEU A 290 2.74 -57.77 16.82
C LEU A 290 2.02 -58.99 17.39
N ARG A 291 0.69 -59.07 17.23
CA ARG A 291 -0.09 -60.21 17.71
C ARG A 291 0.30 -61.51 17.03
N SER A 292 0.56 -61.49 15.72
CA SER A 292 1.04 -62.66 14.98
C SER A 292 2.41 -63.11 15.49
N ARG A 293 3.36 -62.19 15.71
CA ARG A 293 4.67 -62.52 16.31
C ARG A 293 4.56 -63.18 17.68
N VAL A 294 3.69 -62.66 18.55
CA VAL A 294 3.46 -63.25 19.89
C VAL A 294 2.88 -64.67 19.77
N LEU A 295 1.95 -64.89 18.84
CA LEU A 295 1.38 -66.22 18.60
C LEU A 295 2.41 -67.20 18.03
N GLU A 296 3.29 -66.74 17.13
CA GLU A 296 4.40 -67.54 16.61
C GLU A 296 5.37 -67.93 17.73
N GLU A 297 5.76 -66.99 18.61
CA GLU A 297 6.60 -67.30 19.77
C GLU A 297 5.95 -68.32 20.72
N GLN A 298 4.64 -68.19 20.96
CA GLN A 298 3.89 -69.15 21.76
C GLN A 298 3.82 -70.54 21.11
N LEU A 299 3.65 -70.59 19.78
CA LEU A 299 3.64 -71.82 19.01
C LEU A 299 5.00 -72.52 19.11
N VAL A 300 6.10 -71.81 18.85
CA VAL A 300 7.47 -72.33 18.96
C VAL A 300 7.74 -72.84 20.38
N GLY A 301 7.33 -72.09 21.40
CA GLY A 301 7.47 -72.54 22.79
C GLY A 301 6.64 -73.79 23.11
N ALA A 302 5.47 -73.97 22.49
CA ALA A 302 4.65 -75.18 22.63
C ALA A 302 5.25 -76.37 21.87
N GLU A 303 5.80 -76.16 20.68
CA GLU A 303 6.51 -77.16 19.89
C GLU A 303 7.73 -77.68 20.65
N GLN A 304 8.54 -76.78 21.24
CA GLN A 304 9.70 -77.18 22.05
C GLN A 304 9.31 -78.06 23.25
N ARG A 305 8.26 -77.67 24.01
CA ARG A 305 7.78 -78.47 25.14
C ARG A 305 7.26 -79.84 24.70
N LEU A 306 6.64 -79.91 23.51
CA LEU A 306 6.17 -81.17 22.96
C LEU A 306 7.35 -82.08 22.59
N GLU A 307 8.40 -81.53 21.99
CA GLU A 307 9.62 -82.26 21.64
C GLU A 307 10.37 -82.75 22.87
N GLU A 308 10.53 -81.92 23.90
CA GLU A 308 11.13 -82.30 25.19
C GLU A 308 10.36 -83.49 25.83
N ASN A 309 9.03 -83.45 25.85
CA ASN A 309 8.20 -84.52 26.39
C ASN A 309 8.30 -85.81 25.55
N GLN A 310 8.37 -85.69 24.22
CA GLN A 310 8.61 -86.85 23.34
C GLN A 310 9.97 -87.49 23.61
N GLU A 311 11.02 -86.69 23.80
CA GLU A 311 12.35 -87.18 24.16
C GLU A 311 12.35 -87.89 25.52
N GLU A 312 11.73 -87.28 26.54
CA GLU A 312 11.54 -87.91 27.86
C GLU A 312 10.80 -89.24 27.76
N GLN A 313 9.72 -89.31 26.97
CA GLN A 313 8.95 -90.52 26.74
C GLN A 313 9.78 -91.61 26.05
N GLU A 314 10.58 -91.26 25.05
CA GLU A 314 11.48 -92.19 24.38
C GLU A 314 12.60 -92.68 25.30
N ASN A 315 13.14 -91.81 26.16
CA ASN A 315 14.12 -92.19 27.17
C ASN A 315 13.54 -93.13 28.23
N PHE A 316 12.31 -92.87 28.68
CA PHE A 316 11.57 -93.79 29.55
C PHE A 316 11.31 -95.14 28.88
N ARG A 317 10.89 -95.14 27.60
CA ARG A 317 10.72 -96.37 26.81
C ARG A 317 12.01 -97.17 26.65
N LYS A 318 13.15 -96.50 26.39
CA LYS A 318 14.47 -97.15 26.35
C LYS A 318 14.81 -97.78 27.69
N SER A 319 14.59 -97.07 28.80
CA SER A 319 14.84 -97.57 30.16
C SER A 319 14.00 -98.81 30.48
N LEU A 320 12.71 -98.80 30.11
CA LEU A 320 11.83 -99.97 30.24
C LEU A 320 12.30 -101.16 29.40
N ARG A 321 12.75 -100.93 28.15
CA ARG A 321 13.34 -101.99 27.32
C ARG A 321 14.57 -102.62 27.98
N THR A 322 15.49 -101.81 28.49
CA THR A 322 16.67 -102.32 29.20
C THR A 322 16.28 -103.09 30.46
N LEU A 323 15.28 -102.64 31.22
CA LEU A 323 14.78 -103.38 32.38
C LEU A 323 14.17 -104.74 31.99
N LEU A 324 13.41 -104.79 30.90
CA LEU A 324 12.87 -106.03 30.35
C LEU A 324 13.99 -106.99 29.94
N GLU A 325 15.00 -106.51 29.21
CA GLU A 325 16.18 -107.31 28.84
C GLU A 325 16.90 -107.89 30.07
N MET A 326 17.04 -107.11 31.15
CA MET A 326 17.62 -107.61 32.40
C MET A 326 16.76 -108.69 33.06
N LEU A 327 15.43 -108.52 33.06
CA LEU A 327 14.50 -109.52 33.60
C LEU A 327 14.53 -110.81 32.80
N ASP A 328 14.55 -110.73 31.46
CA ASP A 328 14.68 -111.90 30.59
C ASP A 328 15.99 -112.65 30.86
N GLY A 329 17.10 -111.92 31.06
CA GLY A 329 18.36 -112.51 31.50
C GLY A 329 18.27 -113.23 32.85
N LYS A 330 17.60 -112.64 33.84
CA LYS A 330 17.38 -113.29 35.15
C LYS A 330 16.47 -114.51 35.09
N ILE A 331 15.43 -114.49 34.25
CA ILE A 331 14.58 -115.65 34.01
C ILE A 331 15.41 -116.77 33.39
N PHE A 332 16.29 -116.46 32.43
CA PHE A 332 17.20 -117.43 31.82
C PHE A 332 18.14 -118.07 32.86
N GLU A 333 18.83 -117.26 33.67
CA GLU A 333 19.70 -117.75 34.76
C GLU A 333 18.93 -118.67 35.73
N LEU A 334 17.73 -118.27 36.16
CA LEU A 334 16.89 -119.09 37.05
C LEU A 334 16.45 -120.41 36.40
N THR A 335 16.17 -120.37 35.09
CA THR A 335 15.80 -121.56 34.30
C THR A 335 16.98 -122.53 34.22
N GLU A 336 18.18 -122.04 33.98
CA GLU A 336 19.41 -122.84 33.97
C GLU A 336 19.71 -123.44 35.36
N LEU A 337 19.55 -122.66 36.43
CA LEU A 337 19.67 -123.16 37.81
C LEU A 337 18.64 -124.25 38.11
N ARG A 338 17.39 -124.11 37.67
CA ARG A 338 16.38 -125.16 37.80
C ARG A 338 16.79 -126.42 37.05
N ASP A 339 17.29 -126.31 35.83
CA ASP A 339 17.65 -127.45 34.98
C ASP A 339 18.93 -128.16 35.46
N THR A 340 19.87 -127.44 36.07
CA THR A 340 21.03 -128.02 36.75
C THR A 340 20.64 -128.76 38.04
N LEU A 341 19.75 -128.18 38.85
CA LEU A 341 19.19 -128.86 40.02
C LEU A 341 18.42 -130.14 39.64
N ALA A 342 17.62 -130.10 38.56
CA ALA A 342 16.91 -131.27 38.05
C ALA A 342 17.87 -132.40 37.66
N ARG A 343 18.96 -132.09 36.93
CA ARG A 343 20.01 -133.06 36.59
C ARG A 343 20.68 -133.68 37.82
N LEU A 344 21.01 -132.87 38.84
CA LEU A 344 21.60 -133.39 40.08
C LEU A 344 20.64 -134.31 40.84
N ILE A 345 19.33 -134.09 40.77
CA ILE A 345 18.32 -134.97 41.37
C ILE A 345 18.23 -136.29 40.58
N GLU A 346 18.25 -136.24 39.25
CA GLU A 346 18.28 -137.45 38.41
C GLU A 346 19.56 -138.29 38.62
N GLU A 347 20.71 -137.65 38.87
CA GLU A 347 21.98 -138.34 39.17
C GLU A 347 22.05 -138.90 40.60
N ALA A 348 21.23 -138.41 41.53
CA ALA A 348 21.19 -138.84 42.93
C ALA A 348 20.13 -139.93 43.22
N SER A 349 19.24 -140.20 42.27
CA SER A 349 18.27 -141.31 42.28
C SER A 349 18.81 -142.53 41.57
#